data_AF-A0AB33WML0-F1
#
_entry.id   AF-A0AB33WML0-F1
#
_cell.length_a   1.000
_cell.length_b   1.000
_cell.length_c   1.000
_cell.angle_alpha   90.00
_cell.angle_beta   90.00
_cell.angle_gamma   90.00
#
_symmetry.space_group_name_H-M   'P 1'
#
loop_
_entity.id
_entity.type
_entity.pdbx_description
1 polymer ?
#
loop_
_entity_poly.entity_id
_entity_poly.type
_entity_poly.pdbx_seq_one_letter_code
_entity_poly.pdbx_strand_id
1 'polypeptide(L)'
;MKMAICIDYDNLHKPQKAAGIMSVISSALIKMPEIFKTSFGTCEVRLYGGWFEGEDLTKLSQDIYVNIESDFPAILNLPTADGTCRISVTVELAYSLLEDPSHHLFNTYRKKGKPNNLRVEKQTNLGCSTPTCPLPMARKLLEKGFCPTDGCAHSDKHIVYRHEQKLVDTCSHAT
;
A
#
# COMPACT_ATOMS: atom_id res chain seq x y z
N MET A 1 4.66 3.45 28.50
CA MET A 1 5.25 2.62 27.41
C MET A 1 5.35 3.45 26.14
N LYS A 2 6.39 3.23 25.30
CA LYS A 2 6.49 3.83 23.96
C LYS A 2 6.62 2.72 22.92
N MET A 3 5.88 2.82 21.83
CA MET A 3 5.81 1.83 20.76
C MET A 3 5.86 2.52 19.41
N ALA A 4 6.35 1.79 18.41
CA ALA A 4 6.26 2.19 17.02
C ALA A 4 5.66 1.04 16.19
N ILE A 5 4.71 1.35 15.31
CA ILE A 5 4.10 0.37 14.40
C ILE A 5 4.34 0.82 12.96
N CYS A 6 4.89 -0.08 12.16
CA CYS A 6 5.04 0.11 10.72
C CYS A 6 3.95 -0.70 10.01
N ILE A 7 3.11 -0.04 9.21
CA ILE A 7 2.03 -0.70 8.46
C ILE A 7 2.28 -0.50 6.97
N ASP A 8 2.46 -1.59 6.22
CA ASP A 8 2.38 -1.55 4.76
C ASP A 8 0.90 -1.42 4.35
N TYR A 9 0.49 -0.18 4.07
CA TYR A 9 -0.88 0.16 3.73
C TYR A 9 -1.27 -0.41 2.37
N ASP A 10 -0.36 -0.43 1.40
CA ASP A 10 -0.65 -0.95 0.06
C ASP A 10 -0.96 -2.45 0.10
N ASN A 11 -0.31 -3.18 1.00
CA ASN A 11 -0.55 -4.61 1.23
C ASN A 11 -1.77 -4.94 2.11
N LEU A 12 -2.50 -3.94 2.63
CA LEU A 12 -3.77 -4.19 3.33
C LEU A 12 -4.84 -4.70 2.36
N HIS A 13 -5.62 -5.70 2.79
CA HIS A 13 -6.77 -6.19 2.05
C HIS A 13 -7.90 -5.14 2.05
N LYS A 14 -8.78 -5.21 1.03
CA LYS A 14 -9.92 -4.27 0.90
C LYS A 14 -10.76 -4.11 2.17
N PRO A 15 -11.11 -5.18 2.92
CA PRO A 15 -11.88 -5.03 4.15
C PRO A 15 -11.12 -4.24 5.23
N GLN A 16 -9.79 -4.40 5.32
CA GLN A 16 -8.96 -3.67 6.28
C GLN A 16 -8.89 -2.18 5.92
N LYS A 17 -8.73 -1.86 4.63
CA LYS A 17 -8.77 -0.46 4.16
C LYS A 17 -10.13 0.19 4.41
N ALA A 18 -11.22 -0.54 4.16
CA ALA A 18 -12.58 -0.07 4.40
C ALA A 18 -12.91 0.14 5.88
N ALA A 19 -12.33 -0.67 6.79
CA ALA A 19 -12.50 -0.52 8.23
C ALA A 19 -11.78 0.72 8.81
N GLY A 20 -10.87 1.33 8.05
CA GLY A 20 -10.13 2.51 8.44
C GLY A 20 -8.85 2.23 9.23
N ILE A 21 -7.95 3.22 9.23
CA ILE A 21 -6.61 3.13 9.82
C ILE A 21 -6.68 2.82 11.31
N MET A 22 -7.61 3.45 12.04
CA MET A 22 -7.81 3.22 13.47
C MET A 22 -8.14 1.77 13.81
N SER A 23 -8.96 1.11 12.98
CA SER A 23 -9.33 -0.30 13.18
C SER A 23 -8.13 -1.23 13.01
N VAL A 24 -7.30 -0.96 12.00
CA VAL A 24 -6.05 -1.70 11.76
C VAL A 24 -5.08 -1.52 12.93
N ILE A 25 -4.88 -0.29 13.40
CA ILE A 25 -4.00 0.02 14.54
C ILE A 25 -4.50 -0.68 15.82
N SER A 26 -5.80 -0.56 16.12
CA SER A 26 -6.41 -1.20 17.30
C SER A 26 -6.23 -2.72 17.26
N SER A 27 -6.42 -3.34 16.09
CA SER A 27 -6.25 -4.77 15.89
C SER A 27 -4.80 -5.23 16.03
N ALA A 28 -3.83 -4.40 15.62
CA ALA A 28 -2.40 -4.68 15.80
C ALA A 28 -2.01 -4.57 17.28
N LEU A 29 -2.45 -3.50 17.95
CA LEU A 29 -2.17 -3.23 19.35
C LEU A 29 -2.73 -4.35 20.26
N ILE A 30 -3.99 -4.75 20.11
CA ILE A 30 -4.61 -5.80 20.98
C ILE A 30 -3.82 -7.13 20.97
N LYS A 31 -3.04 -7.40 19.92
CA LYS A 31 -2.22 -8.61 19.81
C LYS A 31 -0.84 -8.49 20.47
N MET A 32 -0.46 -7.31 20.97
CA MET A 32 0.85 -7.05 21.57
C MET A 32 0.83 -7.35 23.08
N PRO A 33 1.64 -8.30 23.57
CA PRO A 33 1.67 -8.69 24.98
C PRO A 33 1.97 -7.55 25.96
N GLU A 34 2.72 -6.54 25.51
CA GLU A 34 3.18 -5.41 26.30
C GLU A 34 2.03 -4.51 26.77
N ILE A 35 0.94 -4.47 26.01
CA ILE A 35 -0.26 -3.67 26.35
C ILE A 35 -0.91 -4.19 27.64
N PHE A 36 -0.86 -5.50 27.88
CA PHE A 36 -1.44 -6.10 29.08
C PHE A 36 -0.66 -5.79 30.36
N LYS A 37 0.55 -5.22 30.25
CA LYS A 37 1.43 -4.93 31.40
C LYS A 37 1.45 -3.46 31.80
N THR A 38 0.73 -2.59 31.09
CA THR A 38 0.82 -1.14 31.29
C THR A 38 -0.54 -0.46 31.25
N SER A 39 -0.72 0.58 32.06
CA SER A 39 -1.96 1.37 32.10
C SER A 39 -1.96 2.54 31.12
N PHE A 40 -0.77 2.99 30.68
CA PHE A 40 -0.64 4.08 29.72
C PHE A 40 0.54 3.91 28.76
N GLY A 41 0.37 4.41 27.54
CA GLY A 41 1.41 4.39 26.52
C GLY A 41 1.25 5.41 25.40
N THR A 42 2.25 5.44 24.54
CA THR A 42 2.28 6.18 23.28
C THR A 42 2.63 5.22 22.16
N CYS A 43 2.00 5.41 21.01
CA CYS A 43 2.21 4.62 19.81
C CYS A 43 2.37 5.55 18.61
N GLU A 44 3.56 5.55 18.02
CA GLU A 44 3.85 6.24 16.75
C GLU A 44 3.62 5.25 15.61
N VAL A 45 2.77 5.62 14.64
CA VAL A 45 2.44 4.74 13.52
C VAL A 45 2.94 5.35 12.21
N ARG A 46 3.73 4.58 11.47
CA ARG A 46 4.22 4.94 10.13
C ARG A 46 3.55 4.08 9.09
N LEU A 47 2.79 4.71 8.19
CA LEU A 47 2.12 4.04 7.07
C LEU A 47 3.04 4.03 5.86
N TYR A 48 3.47 2.86 5.42
CA TYR A 48 4.24 2.66 4.19
C TYR A 48 3.30 2.43 3.00
N GLY A 49 3.67 2.99 1.86
CA GLY A 49 2.89 2.87 0.62
C GLY A 49 3.51 3.69 -0.51
N GLY A 50 2.90 3.61 -1.68
CA GLY A 50 3.24 4.45 -2.82
C GLY A 50 2.73 5.87 -2.63
N TRP A 51 3.50 6.72 -1.94
CA TRP A 51 3.04 8.05 -1.57
C TRP A 51 3.27 9.15 -2.59
N PHE A 52 4.35 9.06 -3.34
CA PHE A 52 4.77 10.09 -4.28
C PHE A 52 4.93 9.53 -5.69
N GLU A 53 4.28 10.14 -6.67
CA GLU A 53 4.54 9.94 -8.10
C GLU A 53 5.37 11.13 -8.59
N GLY A 54 6.68 10.93 -8.81
CA GLY A 54 7.58 12.08 -8.92
C GLY A 54 7.72 12.76 -7.56
N GLU A 55 7.53 14.07 -7.53
CA GLU A 55 7.52 14.90 -6.31
C GLU A 55 6.09 15.16 -5.78
N ASP A 56 5.07 14.73 -6.54
CA ASP A 56 3.67 14.98 -6.21
C ASP A 56 3.08 13.84 -5.37
N LEU A 57 2.26 14.19 -4.38
CA LEU A 57 1.47 13.22 -3.64
C LEU A 57 0.50 12.51 -4.60
N THR A 58 0.40 11.19 -4.49
CA THR A 58 -0.65 10.46 -5.20
C THR A 58 -2.02 10.83 -4.66
N LYS A 59 -3.07 10.63 -5.47
CA LYS A 59 -4.46 10.83 -5.01
C LYS A 59 -4.77 10.03 -3.74
N LEU A 60 -4.32 8.77 -3.70
CA LEU A 60 -4.50 7.91 -2.52
C LEU A 60 -3.84 8.53 -1.27
N SER A 61 -2.65 9.10 -1.42
CA SER A 61 -1.94 9.74 -0.31
C SER A 61 -2.61 10.99 0.19
N GLN A 62 -3.16 11.81 -0.72
CA GLN A 62 -3.96 12.98 -0.34
C GLN A 62 -5.19 12.55 0.46
N ASP A 63 -5.93 11.55 -0.02
CA ASP A 63 -7.11 11.02 0.66
C ASP A 63 -6.75 10.46 2.06
N ILE A 64 -5.65 9.71 2.17
CA ILE A 64 -5.17 9.16 3.45
C ILE A 64 -4.68 10.28 4.38
N TYR A 65 -3.97 11.27 3.87
CA TYR A 65 -3.44 12.39 4.66
C TYR A 65 -4.57 13.17 5.34
N VAL A 66 -5.66 13.46 4.60
CA VAL A 66 -6.86 14.09 5.16
C VAL A 66 -7.47 13.26 6.29
N ASN A 67 -7.56 11.94 6.11
CA ASN A 67 -8.06 11.05 7.16
C ASN A 67 -7.14 11.04 8.38
N ILE A 68 -5.82 11.07 8.18
CA ILE A 68 -4.84 11.14 9.27
C ILE A 68 -5.03 12.43 10.07
N GLU A 69 -5.10 13.60 9.41
CA GLU A 69 -5.28 14.89 10.08
C GLU A 69 -6.63 15.00 10.82
N SER A 70 -7.68 14.36 10.29
CA SER A 70 -9.00 14.31 10.92
C SER A 70 -9.01 13.43 12.17
N ASP A 71 -8.39 12.25 12.09
CA ASP A 71 -8.58 11.20 13.09
C ASP A 71 -7.46 11.16 14.13
N PHE A 72 -6.32 11.81 13.89
CA PHE A 72 -5.13 11.76 14.75
C PHE A 72 -4.55 13.15 15.06
N PRO A 73 -3.95 13.34 16.24
CA PRO A 73 -3.70 12.35 17.29
C PRO A 73 -4.96 11.86 18.00
N ALA A 74 -4.96 10.60 18.42
CA ALA A 74 -6.10 9.97 19.08
C ALA A 74 -5.71 9.30 20.40
N ILE A 75 -6.69 9.05 21.26
CA ILE A 75 -6.51 8.22 22.46
C ILE A 75 -7.33 6.94 22.30
N LEU A 76 -6.66 5.79 22.29
CA LEU A 76 -7.27 4.47 22.30
C LEU A 76 -7.34 3.94 23.73
N ASN A 77 -8.50 3.39 24.08
CA ASN A 77 -8.72 2.67 25.34
C ASN A 77 -8.80 1.18 25.00
N LEU A 78 -7.76 0.42 25.34
CA LEU A 78 -7.68 -0.99 25.04
C LEU A 78 -7.97 -1.83 26.29
N PRO A 79 -8.77 -2.90 26.17
CA PRO A 79 -9.01 -3.80 27.29
C PRO A 79 -7.72 -4.55 27.65
N THR A 80 -7.48 -4.72 28.95
CA THR A 80 -6.38 -5.53 29.50
C THR A 80 -6.95 -6.54 30.50
N ALA A 81 -6.14 -7.48 30.98
CA ALA A 81 -6.57 -8.49 31.95
C ALA A 81 -7.11 -7.84 33.25
N ASP A 82 -6.51 -6.74 33.68
CA ASP A 82 -6.79 -6.11 34.98
C ASP A 82 -7.47 -4.73 34.85
N GLY A 83 -7.90 -4.33 33.66
CA GLY A 83 -8.52 -3.01 33.43
C GLY A 83 -8.39 -2.49 32.00
N THR A 84 -8.02 -1.23 31.85
CA THR A 84 -7.92 -0.56 30.54
C THR A 84 -6.56 0.12 30.38
N CYS A 85 -5.92 -0.07 29.23
CA CYS A 85 -4.71 0.64 28.84
C CYS A 85 -5.08 1.83 27.94
N ARG A 86 -4.60 3.03 28.29
CA ARG A 86 -4.81 4.25 27.49
C ARG A 86 -3.57 4.52 26.63
N ILE A 87 -3.73 4.47 25.31
CA ILE A 87 -2.62 4.69 24.37
C ILE A 87 -2.91 5.93 23.53
N SER A 88 -2.01 6.92 23.61
CA SER A 88 -2.01 8.04 22.67
C SER A 88 -1.36 7.59 21.36
N VAL A 89 -2.04 7.79 20.24
CA VAL A 89 -1.63 7.34 18.92
C VAL A 89 -1.42 8.54 18.02
N THR A 90 -0.26 8.59 17.38
CA THR A 90 0.03 9.49 16.25
C THR A 90 0.24 8.64 14.99
N VAL A 91 -0.13 9.18 13.83
CA VAL A 91 0.02 8.49 12.55
C VAL A 91 0.63 9.44 11.55
N GLU A 92 1.54 8.93 10.72
CA GLU A 92 2.11 9.68 9.60
C GLU A 92 2.30 8.78 8.37
N LEU A 93 2.38 9.39 7.19
CA LEU A 93 2.86 8.72 5.99
C LEU A 93 4.37 8.52 6.11
N ALA A 94 4.85 7.30 5.88
CA ALA A 94 6.27 6.98 5.85
C ALA A 94 6.88 7.42 4.52
N TYR A 95 7.44 8.63 4.49
CA TYR A 95 8.16 9.19 3.33
C TYR A 95 9.62 9.53 3.63
N SER A 96 10.15 9.08 4.76
CA SER A 96 11.56 9.23 5.13
C SER A 96 12.02 7.97 5.86
N LEU A 97 13.34 7.80 6.04
CA LEU A 97 13.87 6.75 6.89
C LEU A 97 13.76 7.17 8.36
N LEU A 98 13.66 6.20 9.27
CA LEU A 98 13.73 6.49 10.71
C LEU A 98 15.09 7.08 11.12
N GLU A 99 16.16 6.62 10.48
CA GLU A 99 17.54 7.07 10.73
C GLU A 99 17.87 8.42 10.07
N ASP A 100 17.15 8.79 9.02
CA ASP A 100 17.27 10.08 8.34
C ASP A 100 15.89 10.68 8.05
N PRO A 101 15.23 11.23 9.09
CA PRO A 101 13.89 11.80 8.95
C PRO A 101 13.87 13.09 8.13
N SER A 102 15.03 13.73 7.96
CA SER A 102 15.17 14.98 7.20
C SER A 102 15.17 14.76 5.69
N HIS A 103 15.49 13.55 5.24
CA HIS A 103 15.54 13.20 3.84
C HIS A 103 14.22 12.62 3.36
N HIS A 104 13.49 13.42 2.55
CA HIS A 104 12.25 12.98 1.93
C HIS A 104 12.53 12.06 0.74
N LEU A 105 11.92 10.89 0.78
CA LEU A 105 11.90 9.91 -0.29
C LEU A 105 10.70 10.18 -1.19
N PHE A 106 11.00 10.78 -2.34
CA PHE A 106 10.06 10.95 -3.45
C PHE A 106 10.01 9.70 -4.32
N ASN A 107 9.13 9.67 -5.33
CA ASN A 107 9.00 8.56 -6.28
C ASN A 107 8.76 7.18 -5.62
N THR A 108 8.09 7.18 -4.46
CA THR A 108 7.73 5.96 -3.70
C THR A 108 6.61 5.18 -4.37
N TYR A 109 5.83 5.81 -5.24
CA TYR A 109 4.91 5.16 -6.18
C TYR A 109 5.48 5.18 -7.60
N ARG A 110 5.40 4.04 -8.28
CA ARG A 110 5.77 3.93 -9.69
C ARG A 110 4.74 3.16 -10.49
N LYS A 111 4.31 3.75 -11.60
CA LYS A 111 3.70 3.01 -12.71
C LYS A 111 4.82 2.46 -13.58
N LYS A 112 5.13 1.17 -13.44
CA LYS A 112 5.95 0.50 -14.46
C LYS A 112 5.07 0.15 -15.66
N GLY A 113 5.65 0.28 -16.85
CA GLY A 113 5.08 -0.23 -18.09
C GLY A 113 4.83 -1.75 -18.03
N LYS A 114 4.58 -2.37 -19.18
CA LYS A 114 4.13 -3.77 -19.24
C LYS A 114 4.92 -4.72 -18.30
N PRO A 115 4.24 -5.57 -17.51
CA PRO A 115 4.93 -6.55 -16.68
C PRO A 115 5.61 -7.61 -17.56
N ASN A 116 6.91 -7.83 -17.36
CA ASN A 116 7.69 -8.77 -18.19
C ASN A 116 7.34 -10.26 -17.96
N ASN A 117 6.52 -10.56 -16.94
CA ASN A 117 6.19 -11.92 -16.49
C ASN A 117 4.76 -12.36 -16.85
N LEU A 118 3.99 -11.56 -17.58
CA LEU A 118 2.65 -11.95 -18.05
C LEU A 118 2.75 -12.58 -19.44
N ARG A 119 2.15 -13.75 -19.62
CA ARG A 119 2.05 -14.46 -20.90
C ARG A 119 0.62 -14.89 -21.14
N VAL A 120 0.17 -14.83 -22.39
CA VAL A 120 -1.13 -15.35 -22.82
C VAL A 120 -0.88 -16.61 -23.62
N GLU A 121 -1.59 -17.68 -23.24
CA GLU A 121 -1.51 -18.95 -23.96
C GLU A 121 -2.05 -18.83 -25.38
N LYS A 122 -1.53 -19.65 -26.30
CA LYS A 122 -2.02 -19.63 -27.68
C LYS A 122 -3.41 -20.27 -27.75
N GLN A 123 -4.30 -19.65 -28.52
CA GLN A 123 -5.63 -20.18 -28.82
C GLN A 123 -5.58 -21.65 -29.29
N THR A 124 -4.60 -22.01 -30.14
CA THR A 124 -4.39 -23.37 -30.67
C THR A 124 -4.06 -24.39 -29.57
N ASN A 125 -3.32 -23.97 -28.54
CA ASN A 125 -2.90 -24.85 -27.45
C ASN A 125 -4.07 -25.19 -26.51
N LEU A 126 -5.13 -24.37 -26.54
CA LEU A 126 -6.36 -24.56 -25.78
C LEU A 126 -7.47 -25.26 -26.60
N GLY A 127 -7.19 -25.62 -27.86
CA GLY A 127 -8.18 -26.26 -28.74
C GLY A 127 -9.33 -25.35 -29.19
N CYS A 128 -9.24 -24.04 -28.99
CA CYS A 128 -10.28 -23.10 -29.41
C CYS A 128 -10.11 -22.75 -30.90
N SER A 129 -11.12 -23.02 -31.73
CA SER A 129 -11.10 -22.72 -33.18
C SER A 129 -11.93 -21.50 -33.56
N THR A 130 -12.54 -20.82 -32.59
CA THR A 130 -13.43 -19.68 -32.84
C THR A 130 -12.68 -18.49 -33.44
N PRO A 131 -13.08 -17.96 -34.61
CA PRO A 131 -12.41 -16.82 -35.25
C PRO A 131 -12.44 -15.53 -34.41
N THR A 132 -13.45 -15.38 -33.55
CA THR A 132 -13.66 -14.24 -32.65
C THR A 132 -13.04 -14.45 -31.26
N CYS A 133 -12.10 -15.39 -31.13
CA CYS A 133 -11.41 -15.62 -29.86
C CYS A 133 -10.69 -14.32 -29.41
N PRO A 134 -10.84 -13.90 -28.14
CA PRO A 134 -10.18 -12.69 -27.65
C PRO A 134 -8.69 -12.90 -27.36
N LEU A 135 -8.21 -14.15 -27.27
CA LEU A 135 -6.82 -14.45 -26.87
C LEU A 135 -5.74 -13.83 -27.79
N PRO A 136 -5.87 -13.84 -29.13
CA PRO A 136 -4.89 -13.17 -29.98
C PRO A 136 -4.81 -11.66 -29.72
N MET A 137 -5.94 -11.02 -29.42
CA MET A 137 -6.03 -9.60 -29.11
C MET A 137 -5.46 -9.29 -27.72
N ALA A 138 -5.83 -10.08 -26.71
CA ALA A 138 -5.27 -10.00 -25.37
C ALA A 138 -3.75 -10.21 -25.37
N ARG A 139 -3.25 -11.15 -26.18
CA ARG A 139 -1.81 -11.39 -26.35
C ARG A 139 -1.10 -10.19 -26.96
N LYS A 140 -1.61 -9.62 -28.06
CA LYS A 140 -1.04 -8.41 -28.67
C LYS A 140 -1.05 -7.22 -27.71
N LEU A 141 -2.14 -7.06 -26.94
CA LEU A 141 -2.29 -6.01 -25.93
C LEU A 141 -1.25 -6.17 -24.81
N LEU A 142 -1.05 -7.38 -24.29
CA LEU A 142 -0.06 -7.66 -23.24
C LEU A 142 1.39 -7.60 -23.76
N GLU A 143 1.64 -7.99 -25.01
CA GLU A 143 2.96 -7.89 -25.65
C GLU A 143 3.39 -6.44 -25.90
N LYS A 144 2.47 -5.60 -26.41
CA LYS A 144 2.75 -4.18 -26.71
C LYS A 144 2.64 -3.30 -25.47
N GLY A 145 1.67 -3.55 -24.60
CA GLY A 145 1.36 -2.72 -23.44
C GLY A 145 0.45 -1.52 -23.73
N PHE A 146 0.08 -1.30 -25.00
CA PHE A 146 -0.82 -0.24 -25.49
C PHE A 146 -1.88 -0.84 -26.41
N CYS A 147 -2.90 -0.07 -26.78
CA CYS A 147 -3.96 -0.55 -27.66
C CYS A 147 -3.36 -1.01 -29.01
N PRO A 148 -3.56 -2.28 -29.43
CA PRO A 148 -3.00 -2.78 -30.68
C PRO A 148 -3.83 -2.39 -31.92
N THR A 149 -4.97 -1.72 -31.74
CA THR A 149 -5.87 -1.29 -32.82
C THR A 149 -5.38 0.00 -33.45
N ASP A 150 -5.21 -0.01 -34.77
CA ASP A 150 -4.78 1.16 -35.53
C ASP A 150 -5.82 2.29 -35.43
N GLY A 151 -5.35 3.52 -35.23
CA GLY A 151 -6.23 4.71 -35.06
C GLY A 151 -6.84 4.87 -33.67
N CYS A 152 -6.49 4.04 -32.70
CA CYS A 152 -6.92 4.25 -31.32
C CYS A 152 -6.20 5.47 -30.70
N ALA A 153 -6.97 6.42 -30.13
CA ALA A 153 -6.45 7.59 -29.42
C ALA A 153 -5.61 7.29 -28.16
N HIS A 154 -5.42 6.01 -27.82
CA HIS A 154 -4.67 5.54 -26.66
C HIS A 154 -3.52 4.61 -27.07
N SER A 155 -3.01 4.72 -28.29
CA SER A 155 -1.82 3.99 -28.78
C SER A 155 -0.56 4.28 -27.97
N ASP A 156 -0.48 5.45 -27.34
CA ASP A 156 0.75 5.93 -26.68
C ASP A 156 0.67 5.85 -25.15
N LYS A 157 -0.49 5.46 -24.61
CA LYS A 157 -0.67 5.26 -23.16
C LYS A 157 -0.48 3.79 -22.83
N HIS A 158 0.35 3.51 -21.82
CA HIS A 158 0.40 2.17 -21.24
C HIS A 158 -0.97 1.82 -20.64
N ILE A 159 -1.69 0.91 -21.29
CA ILE A 159 -2.96 0.35 -20.82
C ILE A 159 -2.68 -0.85 -19.91
N VAL A 160 -1.58 -1.55 -20.17
CA VAL A 160 -1.06 -2.61 -19.32
C VAL A 160 0.11 -2.06 -18.53
N TYR A 161 -0.09 -1.89 -17.24
CA TYR A 161 0.91 -1.38 -16.32
C TYR A 161 0.76 -2.07 -14.97
N ARG A 162 1.79 -1.95 -14.15
CA ARG A 162 1.77 -2.41 -12.77
C ARG A 162 2.12 -1.26 -11.85
N HIS A 163 1.35 -1.15 -10.77
CA HIS A 163 1.68 -0.30 -9.64
C HIS A 163 2.74 -1.00 -8.79
N GLU A 164 3.83 -0.31 -8.53
CA GLU A 164 4.89 -0.78 -7.64
C GLU A 164 5.20 0.30 -6.61
N GLN A 165 5.45 -0.14 -5.38
CA GLN A 165 5.99 0.68 -4.32
C GLN A 165 7.53 0.57 -4.34
N LYS A 166 8.20 1.71 -4.24
CA LYS A 166 9.62 1.78 -3.90
C LYS A 166 9.74 2.23 -2.46
N LEU A 167 9.86 1.28 -1.55
CA LEU A 167 10.43 1.46 -0.23
C LEU A 167 10.47 0.08 0.42
N VAL A 168 11.67 -0.44 0.65
CA VAL A 168 11.88 -1.58 1.53
C VAL A 168 12.76 -1.04 2.64
N ASP A 169 12.13 -0.52 3.69
CA ASP A 169 12.78 -0.50 4.99
C ASP A 169 12.84 -1.96 5.44
N THR A 170 13.93 -2.66 5.11
CA THR A 170 14.28 -3.86 5.84
C THR A 170 14.69 -3.40 7.23
N CYS A 171 13.77 -3.50 8.20
CA CYS A 171 14.13 -3.52 9.62
C CYS A 171 15.00 -4.75 9.88
N SER A 172 16.30 -4.69 9.56
CA SER A 172 17.26 -5.61 10.12
C SER A 172 17.42 -5.24 11.60
N HIS A 173 16.72 -5.98 12.47
CA HIS A 173 17.13 -6.08 13.87
C HIS A 173 18.58 -6.56 13.88
N ALA A 174 19.52 -5.67 14.20
CA ALA A 174 20.83 -6.09 14.69
C ALA A 174 20.60 -6.62 16.11
N THR A 175 20.81 -7.93 16.26
CA THR A 175 20.82 -8.69 17.52
C THR A 175 21.75 -8.10 18.56
#